data_AF-A0A4Q3DDC4-F1
#
_entry.id   AF-A0A4Q3DDC4-F1
#
_cell.length_a   1.000
_cell.length_b   1.000
_cell.length_c   1.000
_cell.angle_alpha   90.00
_cell.angle_beta   90.00
_cell.angle_gamma   90.00
#
_symmetry.space_group_name_H-M   'P 1'
#
loop_
_entity.id
_entity.type
_entity.pdbx_description
1 polymer ?
#
loop_
_entity_poly.entity_id
_entity_poly.type
_entity_poly.pdbx_seq_one_letter_code
_entity_poly.pdbx_strand_id
1 'polypeptide(L)'
;MRRHRQRIYRLILANVADPEEALDLVQETFVSAHGALRRFDPARPISAWLARIALNKCRDWGRRRAVRRLLGLATPVEDIADLHADDRPLQDARAADRAELE
;
A
#
# COMPACT_ATOMS: atom_id res chain seq x y z
N MET A 1 -14.67 7.05 -6.14
CA MET A 1 -13.58 7.17 -5.15
C MET A 1 -13.83 8.20 -4.04
N ARG A 2 -14.36 9.41 -4.32
CA ARG A 2 -14.61 10.47 -3.30
C ARG A 2 -15.28 9.98 -2.00
N ARG A 3 -16.30 9.11 -2.10
CA ARG A 3 -17.02 8.54 -0.94
C ARG A 3 -16.14 7.78 0.06
N HIS A 4 -15.01 7.22 -0.39
CA HIS A 4 -14.12 6.42 0.45
C HIS A 4 -12.92 7.21 0.96
N ARG A 5 -12.66 8.40 0.41
CA ARG A 5 -11.45 9.19 0.66
C ARG A 5 -11.24 9.44 2.15
N GLN A 6 -12.26 9.92 2.86
CA GLN A 6 -12.14 10.23 4.29
C GLN A 6 -11.83 8.99 5.14
N ARG A 7 -12.44 7.85 4.81
CA ARG A 7 -12.20 6.59 5.53
C ARG A 7 -10.79 6.08 5.28
N ILE A 8 -10.32 6.12 4.04
CA ILE A 8 -8.97 5.71 3.67
C ILE A 8 -7.92 6.65 4.26
N TYR A 9 -8.15 7.97 4.24
CA TYR A 9 -7.28 8.95 4.89
C TYR A 9 -7.13 8.67 6.39
N ARG A 10 -8.24 8.48 7.12
CA ARG A 10 -8.19 8.15 8.55
C ARG A 10 -7.45 6.83 8.83
N LEU A 11 -7.67 5.82 7.99
CA LEU A 11 -6.97 4.54 8.10
C LEU A 11 -5.46 4.71 7.93
N ILE A 12 -5.05 5.42 6.88
CA ILE A 12 -3.64 5.66 6.57
C ILE A 12 -2.99 6.51 7.66
N LEU A 13 -3.63 7.62 8.06
CA LEU A 13 -3.14 8.51 9.11
C LEU A 13 -2.87 7.76 10.42
N ALA A 14 -3.75 6.83 10.80
CA ALA A 14 -3.56 6.00 11.99
C ALA A 14 -2.36 5.03 11.90
N ASN A 15 -1.90 4.69 10.68
CA ASN A 15 -0.77 3.78 10.46
C ASN A 15 0.56 4.52 10.27
N VAL A 16 0.55 5.74 9.72
CA VAL A 16 1.77 6.47 9.37
C VAL A 16 2.08 7.64 10.31
N ALA A 17 1.07 8.12 11.05
CA ALA A 17 1.18 9.23 12.02
C ALA A 17 1.79 10.53 11.44
N ASP A 18 1.63 10.73 10.13
CA ASP A 18 2.15 11.86 9.38
C ASP A 18 1.06 12.33 8.38
N PRO A 19 0.49 13.54 8.55
CA PRO A 19 -0.61 14.01 7.71
C PRO A 19 -0.25 14.20 6.24
N GLU A 20 0.98 14.64 5.93
CA GLU A 20 1.40 14.90 4.55
C GLU A 20 1.61 13.58 3.82
N GLU A 21 2.37 12.67 4.43
CA GLU A 21 2.55 11.30 3.90
C GLU A 21 1.22 10.57 3.78
N ALA A 22 0.28 10.81 4.71
CA ALA A 22 -1.04 10.21 4.63
C ALA A 22 -1.82 10.70 3.39
N LEU A 23 -1.71 11.98 3.01
CA LEU A 23 -2.34 12.49 1.80
C LEU A 23 -1.75 11.84 0.54
N ASP A 24 -0.43 11.71 0.48
CA ASP A 24 0.24 11.08 -0.67
C ASP A 24 -0.13 9.61 -0.83
N LEU A 25 -0.10 8.85 0.28
CA LEU A 25 -0.50 7.45 0.27
C LEU A 25 -1.99 7.26 -0.07
N VAL A 26 -2.86 8.22 0.29
CA VAL A 26 -4.27 8.22 -0.17
C VAL A 26 -4.33 8.34 -1.69
N GLN A 27 -3.54 9.22 -2.29
CA GLN A 27 -3.51 9.38 -3.74
C GLN A 27 -3.00 8.09 -4.41
N GLU A 28 -1.85 7.57 -3.97
CA GLU A 28 -1.29 6.32 -4.48
C GLU A 28 -2.28 5.16 -4.36
N THR A 29 -3.02 5.08 -3.26
CA THR A 29 -4.05 4.05 -3.04
C THR A 29 -5.12 4.11 -4.12
N PHE A 30 -5.64 5.30 -4.42
CA PHE A 30 -6.70 5.43 -5.43
C PHE A 30 -6.19 5.26 -6.86
N VAL A 31 -4.96 5.68 -7.16
CA VAL A 31 -4.30 5.40 -8.46
C VAL A 31 -4.13 3.89 -8.64
N SER A 32 -3.59 3.20 -7.63
CA SER A 32 -3.41 1.73 -7.66
C SER A 32 -4.75 1.01 -7.78
N ALA A 33 -5.77 1.46 -7.05
CA ALA A 33 -7.12 0.91 -7.13
C ALA A 33 -7.75 1.12 -8.53
N HIS A 34 -7.53 2.27 -9.16
CA HIS A 34 -8.02 2.51 -10.51
C HIS A 34 -7.38 1.54 -11.52
N GLY A 35 -6.05 1.37 -11.46
CA GLY A 35 -5.33 0.41 -12.31
C GLY A 35 -5.71 -1.05 -12.05
N ALA A 36 -6.10 -1.39 -10.84
CA ALA A 36 -6.53 -2.74 -10.46
C ALA A 36 -8.03 -3.00 -10.67
N LEU A 37 -8.83 -2.01 -11.08
CA LEU A 37 -10.29 -2.09 -11.08
C LEU A 37 -10.84 -3.22 -11.97
N ARG A 38 -10.16 -3.55 -13.09
CA ARG A 38 -10.56 -4.66 -13.97
C ARG A 38 -10.47 -6.04 -13.32
N ARG A 39 -9.69 -6.17 -12.24
CA ARG A 39 -9.49 -7.42 -11.48
C ARG A 39 -10.28 -7.45 -10.17
N PHE A 40 -11.04 -6.39 -9.88
CA PHE A 40 -11.85 -6.32 -8.68
C PHE A 40 -13.03 -7.29 -8.78
N ASP A 41 -13.18 -8.13 -7.76
CA ASP A 41 -14.31 -9.04 -7.59
C ASP A 41 -15.50 -8.26 -6.97
N PRO A 42 -16.60 -8.03 -7.71
CA PRO A 42 -17.74 -7.26 -7.23
C PRO A 42 -18.52 -7.97 -6.10
N ALA A 43 -18.30 -9.27 -5.86
CA ALA A 43 -18.88 -9.98 -4.72
C ALA A 43 -18.27 -9.52 -3.38
N ARG A 44 -17.11 -8.86 -3.40
CA ARG A 44 -16.43 -8.36 -2.20
C ARG A 44 -16.75 -6.89 -1.92
N PRO A 45 -16.85 -6.46 -0.66
CA PRO A 45 -17.03 -5.05 -0.34
C PRO A 45 -15.84 -4.20 -0.83
N ILE A 46 -16.12 -3.22 -1.71
CA ILE A 46 -15.11 -2.29 -2.23
C ILE A 46 -14.32 -1.57 -1.11
N SER A 47 -14.94 -1.35 0.05
CA SER A 47 -14.26 -0.73 1.20
C SER A 47 -13.17 -1.62 1.79
N ALA A 48 -13.40 -2.94 1.85
CA ALA A 48 -12.42 -3.90 2.33
C ALA A 48 -11.25 -4.03 1.33
N TRP A 49 -11.57 -4.03 0.03
CA TRP A 49 -10.56 -4.04 -1.03
C TRP A 49 -9.68 -2.79 -1.03
N LEU A 50 -10.27 -1.59 -0.92
CA LEU A 50 -9.52 -0.33 -0.81
C LEU A 50 -8.67 -0.28 0.48
N ALA A 51 -9.20 -0.77 1.60
CA ALA A 51 -8.45 -0.84 2.85
C ALA A 51 -7.22 -1.75 2.74
N ARG A 52 -7.33 -2.88 2.01
CA ARG A 52 -6.17 -3.75 1.74
C ARG A 52 -5.07 -3.04 0.96
N ILE A 53 -5.43 -2.33 -0.11
CA ILE A 53 -4.48 -1.55 -0.91
C ILE A 53 -3.80 -0.49 -0.02
N ALA A 54 -4.59 0.27 0.75
CA ALA A 54 -4.08 1.30 1.66
C ALA A 54 -3.11 0.74 2.71
N LEU A 55 -3.44 -0.39 3.34
CA LEU A 55 -2.59 -1.03 4.35
C LEU A 55 -1.29 -1.56 3.75
N ASN A 56 -1.32 -2.09 2.52
CA ASN A 56 -0.10 -2.49 1.83
C ASN A 56 0.82 -1.29 1.58
N LYS A 57 0.26 -0.17 1.09
CA LYS A 57 0.99 1.09 0.91
C LYS A 57 1.59 1.61 2.23
N CYS A 58 0.87 1.54 3.34
CA CYS A 58 1.39 1.90 4.66
C CYS A 58 2.57 1.01 5.09
N ARG A 59 2.48 -0.31 4.87
CA ARG A 59 3.57 -1.25 5.18
C ARG A 59 4.80 -0.97 4.31
N ASP A 60 4.61 -0.70 3.03
CA ASP A 60 5.71 -0.37 2.12
C ASP A 60 6.38 0.94 2.49
N TRP A 61 5.59 1.95 2.87
CA TRP A 61 6.10 3.20 3.43
C TRP A 61 6.91 2.96 4.71
N GLY A 62 6.37 2.19 5.65
CA GLY A 62 7.06 1.86 6.91
C GLY A 62 8.38 1.11 6.69
N ARG A 63 8.39 0.15 5.76
CA ARG A 63 9.61 -0.58 5.35
C ARG A 63 10.64 0.37 4.76
N ARG A 64 10.24 1.22 3.81
CA ARG A 64 11.14 2.22 3.21
C ARG A 64 11.69 3.19 4.26
N ARG A 65 10.85 3.65 5.20
CA ARG A 65 11.26 4.53 6.30
C ARG A 65 12.24 3.83 7.24
N ALA A 66 12.03 2.57 7.57
CA ALA A 66 12.95 1.79 8.40
C ALA A 66 14.31 1.58 7.71
N VAL A 67 14.31 1.22 6.42
CA VAL A 67 15.54 1.09 5.63
C VAL A 67 16.27 2.43 5.53
N ARG A 68 15.58 3.54 5.24
CA ARG A 68 16.20 4.88 5.25
C ARG A 68 16.75 5.29 6.61
N ARG A 69 16.16 4.84 7.72
CA ARG A 69 16.72 5.10 9.06
C ARG A 69 17.96 4.24 9.33
N LEU A 70 17.95 2.99 8.88
CA LEU A 70 19.08 2.07 9.01
C LEU A 70 20.27 2.52 8.16
N LEU A 71 20.03 2.86 6.89
CA LEU A 71 21.04 3.39 5.95
C LEU A 71 21.31 4.87 6.16
N GLY A 72 20.41 5.65 6.77
CA GLY A 72 20.66 7.06 7.10
C GLY A 72 21.65 7.27 8.25
N LEU A 73 22.03 6.19 8.96
CA LEU A 73 23.21 6.15 9.82
C LEU A 73 24.48 5.71 9.05
N ALA A 74 24.37 5.29 7.79
CA ALA A 74 25.47 4.93 6.90
C ALA A 74 25.03 4.84 5.41
N THR A 75 24.93 5.97 4.68
CA THR A 75 25.31 6.18 3.25
C THR A 75 24.77 7.49 2.65
N PRO A 76 25.54 8.18 1.78
CA PRO A 76 25.12 9.37 1.02
C PRO A 76 24.04 9.09 -0.05
N VAL A 77 23.37 10.16 -0.48
CA VAL A 77 22.15 10.16 -1.32
C VAL A 77 22.37 9.65 -2.75
N GLU A 78 23.62 9.53 -3.21
CA GLU A 78 23.93 9.16 -4.61
C GLU A 78 23.59 7.71 -4.99
N ASP A 79 23.55 6.75 -4.05
CA ASP A 79 23.44 5.31 -4.35
C ASP A 79 21.99 4.76 -4.45
N ILE A 80 20.97 5.57 -4.15
CA ILE A 80 19.56 5.09 -4.08
C ILE A 80 18.93 4.94 -5.49
N ALA A 81 19.50 5.60 -6.50
CA ALA A 81 18.94 5.65 -7.86
C ALA A 81 18.85 4.25 -8.53
N ASP A 82 19.61 3.26 -8.07
CA ASP A 82 19.63 1.91 -8.65
C ASP A 82 18.62 0.93 -8.02
N LEU A 83 17.93 1.33 -6.96
CA LEU A 83 16.94 0.49 -6.28
C LEU A 83 15.54 0.74 -6.86
N HIS A 84 15.36 0.47 -8.15
CA HIS A 84 14.02 0.35 -8.72
C HIS A 84 13.31 -0.85 -8.08
N ALA A 85 12.54 -0.56 -7.02
CA ALA A 85 11.59 -1.50 -6.45
C ALA A 85 10.50 -1.75 -7.50
N ASP A 86 10.60 -2.91 -8.12
CA ASP A 86 9.61 -3.51 -9.00
C ASP A 86 8.17 -3.19 -8.55
N ASP A 87 7.55 -2.22 -9.24
CA ASP A 87 6.17 -1.71 -9.04
C ASP A 87 5.10 -2.73 -9.44
N ARG A 88 5.43 -4.03 -9.42
CA ARG A 88 4.42 -5.07 -9.56
C ARG A 88 3.55 -5.06 -8.31
N PRO A 89 2.24 -4.80 -8.43
CA PRO A 89 1.36 -4.96 -7.29
C PRO A 89 1.53 -6.38 -6.77
N LEU A 90 1.87 -6.52 -5.48
CA LEU A 90 1.96 -7.79 -4.78
C LEU A 90 0.71 -8.58 -5.15
N GLN A 91 0.87 -9.53 -6.06
CA GLN A 91 -0.20 -10.44 -6.41
C GLN A 91 -0.49 -11.13 -5.08
N ASP A 92 -1.71 -10.98 -4.56
CA ASP A 92 -2.21 -11.80 -3.47
C ASP A 92 -1.98 -13.25 -3.93
N ALA A 93 -0.83 -13.81 -3.54
CA ALA A 93 -0.56 -15.23 -3.64
C ALA A 93 -1.71 -15.83 -2.87
N ARG A 94 -2.57 -16.52 -3.64
CA ARG A 94 -3.75 -17.24 -3.20
C ARG A 94 -3.59 -17.58 -1.73
N ALA A 95 -4.39 -16.93 -0.87
CA ALA A 95 -4.58 -17.40 0.49
C ALA A 95 -4.88 -18.90 0.34
N ALA A 96 -3.94 -19.69 0.82
CA ALA A 96 -3.88 -21.12 0.71
C ALA A 96 -4.94 -21.73 1.62
N ASP A 97 -6.21 -21.57 1.23
CA ASP A 97 -7.39 -22.07 1.94
C ASP A 97 -8.36 -22.72 0.93
N ARG A 98 -7.80 -23.61 0.11
CA ARG A 98 -8.57 -24.58 -0.68
C ARG A 98 -7.83 -25.91 -0.76
N ALA A 99 -7.31 -26.36 0.37
CA ALA A 99 -6.69 -27.68 0.52
C ALA A 99 -6.98 -28.32 1.89
N GLU A 100 -8.05 -27.93 2.58
CA GLU A 100 -8.44 -28.56 3.85
C GLU A 100 -9.96 -28.77 3.99
N LEU A 101 -10.62 -29.08 2.86
CA LEU A 101 -11.97 -29.65 2.85
C LEU A 101 -12.06 -30.65 1.68
N GLU A 102 -11.40 -31.79 1.88
CA GLU A 102 -11.94 -33.10 1.46
C GLU A 102 -12.48 -33.81 2.71
#